data_AF-A0A7C3DSD8-F1
#
_entry.id   AF-A0A7C3DSD8-F1
#
_cell.length_a   1.000
_cell.length_b   1.000
_cell.length_c   1.000
_cell.angle_alpha   90.00
_cell.angle_beta   90.00
_cell.angle_gamma   90.00
#
_symmetry.space_group_name_H-M   'P 1'
#
loop_
_entity.id
_entity.type
_entity.pdbx_description
1 polymer ?
#
loop_
_entity_poly.entity_id
_entity_poly.type
_entity_poly.pdbx_seq_one_letter_code
_entity_poly.pdbx_strand_id
1 'polypeptide(L)'
;MRILRKRLSNKSDILVSTILTIAILLAYMPVFSAGFVNYDDDLYVKSDPVVKDGLSANGVIQCFTKSYEANWIPLTRLTYM
;
A
#
# COMPACT_ATOMS: atom_id res chain seq x y z
N MET A 1 -32.24 -6.49 -21.86
CA MET A 1 -30.89 -6.06 -21.42
C MET A 1 -31.05 -4.83 -20.53
N ARG A 2 -31.11 -5.01 -19.21
CA ARG A 2 -31.49 -3.96 -18.23
C ARG A 2 -30.21 -3.41 -17.59
N ILE A 3 -29.56 -2.46 -18.27
CA ILE A 3 -28.25 -1.94 -17.88
C ILE A 3 -28.45 -0.85 -16.80
N LEU A 4 -28.05 -1.21 -15.57
CA LEU A 4 -27.61 -0.39 -14.43
C LEU A 4 -28.17 1.04 -14.32
N ARG A 5 -29.25 1.19 -13.53
CA ARG A 5 -29.65 2.48 -12.96
C ARG A 5 -28.65 2.83 -11.85
N LYS A 6 -27.82 3.87 -12.03
CA LYS A 6 -27.06 4.47 -10.92
C LYS A 6 -28.05 4.87 -9.83
N ARG A 7 -28.07 4.16 -8.71
CA ARG A 7 -28.81 4.59 -7.52
C ARG A 7 -28.10 5.83 -7.00
N LEU A 8 -28.74 6.99 -7.05
CA LEU A 8 -28.26 8.16 -6.33
C LEU A 8 -28.16 7.76 -4.85
N SER A 9 -26.98 7.92 -4.26
CA SER A 9 -26.72 7.55 -2.87
C SER A 9 -27.62 8.34 -1.93
N ASN A 10 -28.45 7.65 -1.14
CA ASN A 10 -29.28 8.31 -0.14
C ASN A 10 -28.41 8.80 1.03
N LYS A 11 -28.94 9.73 1.85
CA LYS A 11 -28.23 10.24 3.05
C LYS A 11 -27.77 9.11 3.99
N SER A 12 -28.56 8.05 4.10
CA SER A 12 -28.23 6.84 4.86
C SER A 12 -26.98 6.14 4.32
N ASP A 13 -26.89 5.99 3.01
CA ASP A 13 -25.80 5.26 2.36
C ASP A 13 -24.48 6.02 2.51
N ILE A 14 -24.54 7.36 2.41
CA ILE A 14 -23.41 8.25 2.70
C ILE A 14 -22.99 8.10 4.16
N LEU A 15 -23.93 8.22 5.10
CA LEU A 15 -23.64 8.13 6.53
C LEU A 15 -22.99 6.79 6.91
N VAL A 16 -23.54 5.68 6.44
CA VAL A 16 -22.99 4.34 6.69
C VAL A 16 -21.59 4.22 6.09
N SER A 17 -21.39 4.66 4.85
CA SER A 17 -20.08 4.62 4.19
C SER A 17 -19.03 5.47 4.92
N THR A 18 -19.42 6.64 5.41
CA THR A 18 -18.55 7.52 6.21
C THR A 18 -18.17 6.87 7.53
N ILE A 19 -19.14 6.31 8.27
CA ILE A 19 -18.87 5.62 9.54
C ILE A 19 -17.92 4.44 9.32
N LEU A 20 -18.16 3.62 8.29
CA LEU A 20 -17.28 2.50 7.95
C LEU A 20 -15.87 2.95 7.59
N THR A 21 -15.74 4.03 6.82
CA THR A 21 -14.44 4.60 6.47
C THR A 21 -13.69 5.05 7.71
N ILE A 22 -14.34 5.77 8.63
CA ILE A 22 -13.74 6.23 9.89
C ILE A 22 -13.34 5.02 10.75
N ALA A 23 -14.20 4.00 10.85
CA ALA A 23 -13.90 2.78 11.60
C ALA A 23 -12.66 2.05 11.06
N ILE A 24 -12.50 1.96 9.74
CA ILE A 24 -11.32 1.38 9.10
C ILE A 24 -10.07 2.21 9.42
N LEU A 25 -10.13 3.54 9.30
CA LEU A 25 -8.99 4.41 9.60
C LEU A 25 -8.56 4.29 11.07
N LEU A 26 -9.50 4.23 12.01
CA LEU A 26 -9.21 4.05 13.43
C LEU A 26 -8.62 2.66 13.72
N ALA A 27 -9.14 1.60 13.08
CA ALA A 27 -8.61 0.25 13.25
C ALA A 27 -7.16 0.12 12.75
N TYR A 28 -6.78 0.85 11.69
CA TYR A 28 -5.43 0.85 11.12
C TYR A 28 -4.50 1.94 11.69
N MET A 29 -4.99 2.82 12.56
CA MET A 29 -4.20 3.89 13.19
C MET A 29 -2.90 3.40 13.87
N PRO A 30 -2.85 2.21 14.51
CA PRO A 30 -1.61 1.71 15.12
C PRO A 30 -0.44 1.50 14.15
N VAL A 31 -0.71 1.36 12.84
CA VAL A 31 0.33 1.15 11.82
C VAL A 31 1.36 2.29 11.79
N PHE A 32 0.97 3.52 12.14
CA PHE A 32 1.90 4.65 12.20
C PHE A 32 2.94 4.55 13.32
N SER A 33 2.75 3.64 14.27
CA SER A 33 3.69 3.36 15.37
C SER A 33 4.32 1.97 15.27
N ALA A 34 3.94 1.18 14.27
CA ALA A 34 4.55 -0.13 14.02
C ALA A 34 5.98 0.07 13.48
N GLY A 35 6.94 -0.62 14.08
CA GLY A 35 8.31 -0.69 13.58
C GLY A 35 8.56 -1.93 12.73
N PHE A 36 9.74 -1.99 12.12
CA PHE A 36 10.21 -3.18 11.41
C PHE A 36 10.55 -4.32 12.36
N VAL A 37 10.24 -5.56 11.96
CA VAL A 37 10.53 -6.80 12.69
C VAL A 37 11.58 -7.63 11.96
N ASN A 38 12.38 -8.39 12.69
CA ASN A 38 13.46 -9.21 12.12
C ASN A 38 12.95 -10.55 11.59
N TYR A 39 12.14 -10.49 10.52
CA TYR A 39 11.75 -11.64 9.71
C TYR A 39 12.26 -11.48 8.29
N ASP A 40 11.72 -10.52 7.56
CA ASP A 40 12.02 -10.25 6.15
C ASP A 40 12.34 -8.76 5.89
N ASP A 41 12.02 -7.86 6.83
CA ASP A 41 12.31 -6.43 6.71
C ASP A 41 13.80 -6.11 6.58
N ASP A 42 14.66 -6.88 7.24
CA ASP A 42 16.12 -6.71 7.11
C ASP A 42 16.58 -6.92 5.66
N LEU A 43 15.93 -7.85 4.95
CA LEU A 43 16.18 -8.12 3.54
C LEU A 43 15.52 -7.07 2.65
N TYR A 44 14.20 -7.01 2.63
CA TYR A 44 13.45 -6.24 1.62
C TYR A 44 13.39 -4.73 1.85
N VAL A 45 13.67 -4.26 3.07
CA VAL A 45 13.63 -2.83 3.40
C VAL A 45 15.03 -2.31 3.69
N LYS A 46 15.72 -2.90 4.67
CA LYS A 46 16.99 -2.36 5.15
C LYS A 46 18.18 -2.72 4.28
N SER A 47 18.10 -3.76 3.45
CA SER A 47 19.23 -4.17 2.60
C SER A 47 19.01 -3.91 1.11
N ASP A 48 17.77 -3.68 0.68
CA ASP A 48 17.45 -3.37 -0.71
C ASP A 48 18.04 -2.00 -1.13
N PRO A 49 18.98 -1.98 -2.10
CA PRO A 49 19.60 -0.74 -2.56
C PRO A 49 18.59 0.25 -3.15
N VAL A 50 17.53 -0.24 -3.79
CA VAL A 50 16.51 0.61 -4.41
C VAL A 50 15.68 1.32 -3.35
N VAL A 51 15.39 0.66 -2.23
CA VAL A 51 14.70 1.25 -1.10
C VAL A 51 15.56 2.31 -0.40
N LYS A 52 16.87 2.03 -0.23
CA LYS A 52 17.82 2.98 0.39
C LYS A 52 17.99 4.28 -0.36
N ASP A 53 17.92 4.23 -1.69
CA ASP A 53 18.07 5.42 -2.55
C ASP A 53 16.84 6.34 -2.49
N GLY A 54 15.74 5.89 -1.85
CA GLY A 54 14.47 6.63 -1.76
C GLY A 54 13.81 6.84 -3.12
N LEU A 55 12.68 7.56 -3.15
CA LEU A 55 11.91 7.78 -4.38
C LEU A 55 12.74 8.43 -5.51
N SER A 56 13.16 7.62 -6.49
CA SER A 56 13.94 8.04 -7.64
C SER A 56 13.44 7.39 -8.93
N ALA A 57 13.57 8.09 -10.07
CA ALA A 57 13.13 7.55 -11.37
C ALA A 57 13.84 6.23 -11.73
N ASN A 58 15.14 6.13 -11.42
CA ASN A 58 15.90 4.91 -11.60
C ASN A 58 15.42 3.79 -10.67
N GLY A 59 15.13 4.11 -9.40
CA GLY A 59 14.58 3.15 -8.45
C GLY A 59 13.21 2.60 -8.87
N VAL A 60 12.31 3.46 -9.36
CA VAL A 60 11.02 3.03 -9.93
C VAL A 60 11.24 2.04 -11.06
N ILE A 61 12.10 2.35 -12.04
CA ILE A 61 12.40 1.41 -13.14
C ILE A 61 12.93 0.08 -12.60
N GLN A 62 13.81 0.12 -11.61
CA GLN A 62 14.39 -1.09 -11.02
C GLN A 62 13.37 -1.94 -10.24
N CYS A 63 12.38 -1.33 -9.59
CA CYS A 63 11.28 -2.07 -8.95
C CYS A 63 10.53 -2.95 -9.97
N PHE A 64 10.26 -2.41 -11.16
CA PHE A 64 9.50 -3.12 -12.20
C PHE A 64 10.33 -4.04 -13.10
N THR A 65 11.67 -3.92 -13.09
CA THR A 65 12.54 -4.68 -14.02
C THR A 65 13.42 -5.71 -13.34
N LYS A 66 13.64 -5.63 -12.02
CA LYS A 66 14.53 -6.54 -11.29
C LYS A 66 13.78 -7.28 -10.18
N SER A 67 14.04 -8.58 -10.07
CA SER A 67 13.73 -9.36 -8.87
C SER A 67 14.80 -9.11 -7.80
N TYR A 68 14.39 -9.16 -6.53
CA TYR A 68 15.28 -9.05 -5.37
C TYR A 68 14.93 -10.17 -4.38
N GLU A 69 15.93 -10.85 -3.81
CA GLU A 69 15.73 -12.01 -2.93
C GLU A 69 14.74 -13.04 -3.51
N ALA A 70 14.99 -13.46 -4.76
CA ALA A 70 14.15 -14.38 -5.55
C ALA A 70 12.70 -13.94 -5.83
N ASN A 71 12.30 -12.73 -5.43
CA ASN A 71 10.93 -12.23 -5.58
C ASN A 71 10.83 -11.03 -6.53
N TRP A 72 9.81 -11.02 -7.38
CA TRP A 72 9.43 -9.85 -8.18
C TRP A 72 8.21 -9.18 -7.56
N ILE A 73 8.46 -8.18 -6.71
CA ILE A 73 7.45 -7.48 -5.89
C ILE A 73 7.52 -5.96 -6.09
N PRO A 74 7.27 -5.46 -7.32
CA PRO A 74 7.50 -4.06 -7.70
C PRO A 74 6.75 -3.04 -6.83
N LEU A 75 5.46 -3.30 -6.56
CA LEU A 75 4.62 -2.37 -5.80
C LEU A 75 5.05 -2.32 -4.34
N THR A 76 5.36 -3.46 -3.73
CA THR A 76 5.86 -3.53 -2.36
C THR A 76 7.17 -2.75 -2.21
N ARG A 77 8.14 -2.95 -3.10
CA ARG A 77 9.41 -2.22 -3.08
C ARG A 77 9.20 -0.71 -3.27
N LEU A 78 8.28 -0.32 -4.15
CA LEU A 78 7.91 1.08 -4.34
C LEU A 78 7.29 1.71 -3.08
N THR A 79 6.54 0.95 -2.26
CA THR A 79 5.97 1.49 -1.02
C THR A 79 6.98 1.76 0.09
N TYR A 80 8.19 1.21 0.01
CA TYR A 80 9.24 1.44 1.01
C TYR A 80 10.14 2.65 0.71
N MET A 81 10.09 3.20 -0.51
CA MET A 81 10.91 4.33 -0.99
C MET A 81 10.26 5.68 -0.73
#